data_AF-I8TIQ5-F1
#
_entry.id   AF-I8TIQ5-F1
#
_cell.length_a   1.000
_cell.length_b   1.000
_cell.length_c   1.000
_cell.angle_alpha   90.00
_cell.angle_beta   90.00
_cell.angle_gamma   90.00
#
_symmetry.space_group_name_H-M   'P 1'
#
loop_
_entity.id
_entity.type
_entity.pdbx_description
1 polymer ?
#
loop_
_entity_poly.entity_id
_entity_poly.type
_entity_poly.pdbx_seq_one_letter_code
_entity_poly.pdbx_strand_id
1 'polypeptide(L)'
;MPRYISHASPLEDGSGDALEGLLTDLSLTDARETGTVEKGSSAFNPFLALLSPAPVTGPIEKNTGGFNPFLPYLVKLTRDVIPQQLAELQKPRRFIINETDDLYLQGRRFQKKWGISEEGFNNWKSLLLGWVEFPAILLLNPSPWDHLPFDEMVDESPTLSWLQKTLKELQLQLEDVIILDTFPMLRDKLRDDTLRQMGPARRDELARESFALTRASLALIQPRVLVSCQCCTRPGNDRWGFFNNDELAEQLCSSGVRARSRQVRELDLSGHKMHVVQGMHPQYVMEREPTQKEVLVELFTQVFRPFGMWQSRRAAMQQQLRDAGAVLLRLVMLLQQQMKLYGQLCAQSGSGVEGLLAAEHVEELRKQLAEWEDGNKLKRKEG
;
A
#
# COMPACT_ATOMS: atom_id res chain seq x y z
N MET A 1 4.74 46.79 20.98
CA MET A 1 5.49 46.94 22.25
C MET A 1 5.50 45.59 22.97
N PRO A 2 6.65 45.11 23.48
CA PRO A 2 6.77 43.78 24.07
C PRO A 2 6.81 43.78 25.61
N ARG A 3 6.24 42.74 26.24
CA ARG A 3 6.47 42.30 27.62
C ARG A 3 6.04 40.82 27.73
N TYR A 4 6.63 39.97 28.56
CA TYR A 4 8.02 39.80 29.00
C TYR A 4 8.12 38.36 29.53
N ILE A 5 9.29 37.71 29.47
CA ILE A 5 9.48 36.34 29.96
C ILE A 5 9.57 36.33 31.49
N SER A 6 9.12 35.26 32.14
CA SER A 6 9.70 34.84 33.43
C SER A 6 9.64 33.32 33.61
N HIS A 7 10.80 32.71 33.86
CA HIS A 7 10.97 31.34 34.36
C HIS A 7 11.27 31.39 35.87
N ALA A 8 10.73 30.46 36.66
CA ALA A 8 11.32 30.04 37.92
C ALA A 8 10.80 28.65 38.37
N SER A 9 11.75 27.73 38.58
CA SER A 9 11.73 26.59 39.52
C SER A 9 12.96 26.77 40.44
N PRO A 10 13.41 25.83 41.31
CA PRO A 10 12.80 24.61 41.88
C PRO A 10 12.95 24.52 43.42
N LEU A 11 12.62 23.35 44.03
CA LEU A 11 13.19 22.65 45.22
C LEU A 11 12.17 21.54 45.62
N GLU A 12 12.51 20.25 45.53
CA GLU A 12 13.06 19.35 46.60
C GLU A 12 12.05 19.08 47.75
N ASP A 13 11.93 17.90 48.36
CA ASP A 13 12.88 16.78 48.54
C ASP A 13 12.16 15.42 48.86
N GLY A 14 12.90 14.30 48.93
CA GLY A 14 12.47 12.99 49.51
C GLY A 14 12.62 11.79 48.55
N SER A 15 13.78 11.11 48.50
CA SER A 15 14.27 10.06 49.44
C SER A 15 13.51 8.71 49.33
N GLY A 16 14.17 7.58 49.06
CA GLY A 16 15.61 7.33 48.84
C GLY A 16 15.91 5.87 48.44
N ASP A 17 17.21 5.52 48.31
CA ASP A 17 17.89 4.20 48.46
C ASP A 17 17.19 2.86 48.07
N ALA A 18 17.83 1.80 47.58
CA ALA A 18 19.15 1.46 47.03
C ALA A 18 19.05 -0.02 46.49
N LEU A 19 20.03 -0.74 45.90
CA LEU A 19 21.45 -0.53 45.57
C LEU A 19 21.82 -1.43 44.33
N GLU A 20 23.11 -1.60 44.09
CA GLU A 20 23.87 -2.62 43.32
C GLU A 20 23.34 -4.07 43.28
N GLY A 21 23.74 -4.94 42.35
CA GLY A 21 24.70 -4.80 41.23
C GLY A 21 25.37 -6.14 40.83
N LEU A 22 26.10 -6.14 39.71
CA LEU A 22 26.98 -7.21 39.16
C LEU A 22 26.29 -8.53 38.67
N LEU A 23 26.53 -9.02 37.44
CA LEU A 23 27.73 -9.73 36.91
C LEU A 23 28.01 -11.02 37.72
N THR A 24 28.26 -12.22 37.15
CA THR A 24 28.85 -12.58 35.85
C THR A 24 28.57 -14.07 35.51
N ASP A 25 28.87 -14.48 34.28
CA ASP A 25 29.25 -15.83 33.79
C ASP A 25 28.98 -17.10 34.62
N LEU A 26 28.34 -18.09 33.97
CA LEU A 26 28.66 -19.51 34.18
C LEU A 26 28.72 -20.28 32.84
N SER A 27 29.95 -20.53 32.40
CA SER A 27 30.29 -21.55 31.39
C SER A 27 30.62 -22.86 32.11
N LEU A 28 30.13 -24.00 31.60
CA LEU A 28 30.56 -25.33 32.04
C LEU A 28 30.62 -26.33 30.87
N THR A 29 31.83 -26.74 30.53
CA THR A 29 32.18 -28.08 30.00
C THR A 29 32.15 -29.08 31.18
N ASP A 30 31.88 -30.39 31.08
CA ASP A 30 32.58 -31.40 30.28
C ASP A 30 31.96 -32.83 30.48
N ALA A 31 32.44 -33.81 29.72
CA ALA A 31 32.55 -35.26 30.01
C ALA A 31 31.32 -36.17 30.34
N ARG A 32 30.98 -37.02 29.33
CA ARG A 32 30.69 -38.48 29.36
C ARG A 32 30.19 -39.16 30.67
N GLU A 33 29.05 -39.88 30.56
CA GLU A 33 28.99 -41.33 30.84
C GLU A 33 27.80 -42.04 30.14
N THR A 34 27.79 -43.38 30.15
CA THR A 34 26.99 -44.25 29.25
C THR A 34 25.66 -44.76 29.83
N GLY A 35 24.59 -44.85 29.01
CA GLY A 35 23.34 -45.52 29.43
C GLY A 35 22.27 -45.71 28.34
N THR A 36 22.23 -46.91 27.73
CA THR A 36 21.09 -47.60 27.07
C THR A 36 19.85 -46.84 26.58
N VAL A 37 19.72 -46.79 25.25
CA VAL A 37 18.52 -46.91 24.39
C VAL A 37 17.15 -47.06 25.08
N GLU A 38 16.26 -46.09 24.83
CA GLU A 38 14.85 -46.40 24.52
C GLU A 38 14.44 -45.83 23.15
N LYS A 39 13.48 -46.52 22.51
CA LYS A 39 13.21 -46.45 21.07
C LYS A 39 11.92 -45.66 20.81
N GLY A 40 12.05 -44.37 20.53
CA GLY A 40 10.92 -43.46 20.29
C GLY A 40 11.19 -42.42 19.20
N SER A 41 11.46 -42.86 17.97
CA SER A 41 11.76 -41.97 16.83
C SER A 41 10.52 -41.22 16.33
N SER A 42 10.08 -40.21 17.07
CA SER A 42 9.23 -39.14 16.52
C SER A 42 10.11 -38.26 15.61
N ALA A 43 10.19 -38.62 14.33
CA ALA A 43 10.87 -37.81 13.34
C ALA A 43 10.12 -36.47 13.21
N PHE A 44 10.75 -35.39 13.70
CA PHE A 44 10.18 -34.05 13.65
C PHE A 44 10.09 -33.60 12.18
N ASN A 45 8.90 -33.74 11.59
CA ASN A 45 8.66 -33.40 10.19
C ASN A 45 8.24 -31.92 10.08
N PRO A 46 9.11 -31.00 9.63
CA PRO A 46 8.79 -29.57 9.59
C PRO A 46 7.67 -29.23 8.57
N PHE A 47 7.30 -30.17 7.70
CA PHE A 47 6.25 -29.97 6.69
C PHE A 47 4.83 -30.27 7.22
N LEU A 48 4.67 -30.84 8.42
CA LEU A 48 3.33 -31.03 9.02
C LEU A 48 2.62 -29.69 9.34
N ALA A 49 3.38 -28.62 9.58
CA ALA A 49 2.84 -27.28 9.78
C ALA A 49 2.27 -26.63 8.50
N LEU A 50 2.47 -27.24 7.32
CA LEU A 50 1.95 -26.78 6.03
C LEU A 50 0.63 -27.45 5.63
N LEU A 51 0.17 -28.46 6.39
CA LEU A 51 -1.14 -29.06 6.21
C LEU A 51 -2.20 -28.14 6.82
N SER A 52 -2.82 -27.32 5.97
CA SER A 52 -4.01 -26.56 6.35
C SER A 52 -5.13 -27.51 6.79
N PRO A 53 -5.87 -27.23 7.88
CA PRO A 53 -7.01 -28.04 8.27
C PRO A 53 -8.05 -28.03 7.15
N ALA A 54 -8.62 -29.19 6.86
CA ALA A 54 -9.67 -29.32 5.84
C ALA A 54 -10.87 -28.41 6.17
N PRO A 55 -11.51 -27.78 5.18
CA PRO A 55 -12.69 -26.97 5.42
C PRO A 55 -13.81 -27.86 5.96
N VAL A 56 -14.28 -27.56 7.17
CA VAL A 56 -15.45 -28.20 7.77
C VAL A 56 -16.66 -27.84 6.92
N THR A 57 -17.16 -28.81 6.15
CA THR A 57 -18.36 -28.66 5.34
C THR A 57 -19.60 -28.63 6.24
N GLY A 58 -19.95 -27.44 6.72
CA GLY A 58 -21.30 -27.15 7.22
C GLY A 58 -22.33 -27.23 6.09
N PRO A 59 -23.62 -27.44 6.42
CA PRO A 59 -24.66 -27.65 5.41
C PRO A 59 -24.86 -26.43 4.51
N ILE A 60 -24.99 -26.69 3.21
CA ILE A 60 -25.25 -25.68 2.18
C ILE A 60 -26.71 -25.22 2.30
N GLU A 61 -26.96 -24.11 2.97
CA GLU A 61 -28.24 -23.40 2.85
C GLU A 61 -28.39 -22.83 1.44
N LYS A 62 -29.30 -23.41 0.66
CA LYS A 62 -29.76 -22.87 -0.62
C LYS A 62 -30.64 -21.63 -0.39
N ASN A 63 -30.02 -20.50 -0.04
CA ASN A 63 -30.72 -19.23 -0.03
C ASN A 63 -30.91 -18.73 -1.47
N THR A 64 -32.10 -19.02 -2.03
CA THR A 64 -32.61 -18.46 -3.28
C THR A 64 -32.51 -16.93 -3.29
N GLY A 65 -32.08 -16.37 -4.42
CA GLY A 65 -31.79 -14.95 -4.55
C GLY A 65 -33.02 -14.05 -4.39
N GLY A 66 -33.24 -13.53 -3.18
CA GLY A 66 -34.05 -12.33 -2.96
C GLY A 66 -33.22 -11.09 -3.26
N PHE A 67 -33.47 -10.45 -4.40
CA PHE A 67 -32.89 -9.15 -4.72
C PHE A 67 -33.46 -8.11 -3.74
N ASN A 68 -32.69 -7.72 -2.72
CA ASN A 68 -33.11 -6.70 -1.77
C ASN A 68 -32.66 -5.32 -2.27
N PRO A 69 -33.56 -4.46 -2.79
CA PRO A 69 -33.20 -3.17 -3.37
C PRO A 69 -32.70 -2.14 -2.33
N PHE A 70 -32.70 -2.48 -1.04
CA PHE A 70 -32.24 -1.63 0.06
C PHE A 70 -30.88 -2.03 0.64
N LEU A 71 -30.17 -3.00 0.05
CA LEU A 71 -28.79 -3.28 0.47
C LEU A 71 -27.93 -2.04 0.18
N PRO A 72 -27.23 -1.43 1.16
CA PRO A 72 -26.43 -0.24 0.90
C PRO A 72 -25.37 -0.56 -0.16
N TYR A 73 -25.25 0.27 -1.20
CA TYR A 73 -24.39 -0.03 -2.36
C TYR A 73 -22.92 -0.28 -1.99
N LEU A 74 -22.43 0.28 -0.87
CA LEU A 74 -21.11 -0.05 -0.31
C LEU A 74 -20.97 -1.51 0.11
N VAL A 75 -22.03 -2.17 0.60
CA VAL A 75 -22.02 -3.61 0.94
C VAL A 75 -21.84 -4.45 -0.33
N LYS A 76 -22.47 -4.09 -1.44
CA LYS A 76 -22.25 -4.76 -2.73
C LYS A 76 -20.80 -4.59 -3.21
N LEU A 77 -20.26 -3.37 -3.11
CA LEU A 77 -18.87 -3.08 -3.47
C LEU A 77 -17.87 -3.90 -2.66
N THR A 78 -18.06 -3.99 -1.33
CA THR A 78 -17.14 -4.70 -0.43
C THR A 78 -17.32 -6.23 -0.40
N ARG A 79 -18.53 -6.73 -0.71
CA ARG A 79 -18.81 -8.17 -0.77
C ARG A 79 -18.45 -8.81 -2.11
N ASP A 80 -18.70 -8.11 -3.21
CA ASP A 80 -18.65 -8.71 -4.55
C ASP A 80 -17.46 -8.17 -5.36
N VAL A 81 -17.39 -6.85 -5.55
CA VAL A 81 -16.46 -6.21 -6.49
C VAL A 81 -15.00 -6.23 -5.97
N ILE A 82 -14.77 -5.80 -4.73
CA ILE A 82 -13.42 -5.74 -4.15
C ILE A 82 -12.80 -7.15 -4.02
N PRO A 83 -13.51 -8.18 -3.51
CA PRO A 83 -12.95 -9.54 -3.45
C PRO A 83 -12.65 -10.14 -4.83
N GLN A 84 -13.48 -9.89 -5.84
CA GLN A 84 -13.19 -10.32 -7.21
C GLN A 84 -11.92 -9.63 -7.74
N GLN A 85 -11.80 -8.30 -7.57
CA GLN A 85 -10.63 -7.53 -7.99
C GLN A 85 -9.34 -8.02 -7.33
N LEU A 86 -9.37 -8.41 -6.05
CA LEU A 86 -8.22 -8.97 -5.34
C LEU A 86 -7.87 -10.41 -5.77
N ALA A 87 -8.86 -11.21 -6.17
CA ALA A 87 -8.64 -12.55 -6.72
C ALA A 87 -7.99 -12.52 -8.12
N GLU A 88 -8.35 -11.53 -8.94
CA GLU A 88 -7.74 -11.27 -10.25
C GLU A 88 -6.30 -10.71 -10.16
N LEU A 89 -5.89 -10.20 -8.99
CA LEU A 89 -4.66 -9.42 -8.84
C LEU A 89 -3.38 -10.28 -8.80
N GLN A 90 -2.86 -10.63 -9.98
CA GLN A 90 -1.63 -11.43 -10.08
C GLN A 90 -0.34 -10.60 -10.07
N LYS A 91 -0.29 -9.47 -10.77
CA LYS A 91 0.88 -8.57 -10.85
C LYS A 91 0.37 -7.12 -10.83
N PRO A 92 0.28 -6.46 -9.65
CA PRO A 92 -0.17 -5.07 -9.57
C PRO A 92 0.86 -4.17 -10.27
N ARG A 93 0.38 -3.06 -10.85
CA ARG A 93 1.21 -2.07 -11.55
C ARG A 93 1.21 -0.78 -10.76
N ARG A 94 2.40 -0.26 -10.47
CA ARG A 94 2.54 1.08 -9.87
C ARG A 94 2.39 2.10 -10.99
N PHE A 95 1.47 3.04 -10.84
CA PHE A 95 1.38 4.19 -11.72
C PHE A 95 2.56 5.12 -11.45
N ILE A 96 3.27 5.49 -12.51
CA ILE A 96 4.34 6.47 -12.50
C ILE A 96 4.16 7.30 -13.76
N ILE A 97 4.02 8.62 -13.60
CA ILE A 97 3.88 9.57 -14.70
C ILE A 97 5.26 9.91 -15.29
N ASN A 98 5.47 9.53 -16.54
CA ASN A 98 6.74 9.71 -17.26
C ASN A 98 6.75 11.04 -18.01
N GLU A 99 7.94 11.57 -18.31
CA GLU A 99 8.06 12.87 -18.97
C GLU A 99 7.54 12.89 -20.42
N THR A 100 7.43 11.71 -21.02
CA THR A 100 6.85 11.47 -22.35
C THR A 100 5.33 11.38 -22.35
N ASP A 101 4.68 11.25 -21.19
CA ASP A 101 3.23 11.03 -21.12
C ASP A 101 2.49 12.33 -21.41
N ASP A 102 1.41 12.26 -22.21
CA ASP A 102 0.59 13.44 -22.55
C ASP A 102 0.07 14.16 -21.30
N LEU A 103 -0.22 13.43 -20.22
CA LEU A 103 -0.62 14.01 -18.93
C LEU A 103 0.50 14.86 -18.31
N TYR A 104 1.76 14.43 -18.40
CA TYR A 104 2.92 15.19 -17.92
C TYR A 104 3.08 16.49 -18.73
N LEU A 105 2.99 16.38 -20.06
CA LEU A 105 3.09 17.52 -20.97
C LEU A 105 1.94 18.53 -20.75
N GLN A 106 0.72 18.05 -20.51
CA GLN A 106 -0.42 18.90 -20.14
C GLN A 106 -0.19 19.59 -18.78
N GLY A 107 0.24 18.84 -17.76
CA GLY A 107 0.56 19.39 -16.44
C GLY A 107 1.67 20.46 -16.52
N ARG A 108 2.74 20.22 -17.29
CA ARG A 108 3.82 21.19 -17.51
C ARG A 108 3.35 22.46 -18.26
N ARG A 109 2.39 22.34 -19.18
CA ARG A 109 1.77 23.51 -19.84
C ARG A 109 0.92 24.31 -18.85
N PHE A 110 0.10 23.64 -18.04
CA PHE A 110 -0.69 24.27 -16.98
C PHE A 110 0.21 25.00 -15.97
N GLN A 111 1.25 24.32 -15.47
CA GLN A 111 2.24 24.85 -14.53
C GLN A 111 2.84 26.17 -15.04
N LYS A 112 3.37 26.18 -16.28
CA LYS A 112 3.99 27.35 -16.91
C LYS A 112 2.99 28.49 -17.16
N LYS A 113 1.76 28.16 -17.55
CA LYS A 113 0.72 29.15 -17.86
C LYS A 113 0.23 29.89 -16.61
N TRP A 114 0.07 29.18 -15.50
CA TRP A 114 -0.57 29.71 -14.29
C TRP A 114 0.42 30.00 -13.14
N GLY A 115 1.73 29.90 -13.39
CA GLY A 115 2.77 30.26 -12.41
C GLY A 115 2.84 29.33 -11.21
N ILE A 116 2.57 28.04 -11.42
CA ILE A 116 2.66 27.03 -10.35
C ILE A 116 4.13 26.75 -10.03
N SER A 117 4.48 26.61 -8.74
CA SER A 117 5.83 26.24 -8.30
C SER A 117 6.24 24.86 -8.82
N GLU A 118 7.56 24.61 -8.86
CA GLU A 118 8.09 23.30 -9.25
C GLU A 118 7.73 22.23 -8.21
N GLU A 119 7.71 22.62 -6.94
CA GLU A 119 7.25 21.83 -5.80
C GLU A 119 5.77 21.48 -5.95
N GLY A 120 4.90 22.43 -6.33
CA GLY A 120 3.47 22.17 -6.52
C GLY A 120 3.19 21.19 -7.66
N PHE A 121 3.98 21.28 -8.74
CA PHE A 121 3.93 20.31 -9.84
C PHE A 121 4.46 18.93 -9.45
N ASN A 122 5.58 18.87 -8.71
CA ASN A 122 6.15 17.61 -8.25
C ASN A 122 5.28 16.94 -7.17
N ASN A 123 4.66 17.70 -6.28
CA ASN A 123 3.69 17.21 -5.30
C ASN A 123 2.45 16.64 -5.99
N TRP A 124 1.94 17.29 -7.04
CA TRP A 124 0.88 16.71 -7.87
C TRP A 124 1.30 15.37 -8.49
N LYS A 125 2.51 15.26 -9.06
CA LYS A 125 3.03 13.98 -9.57
C LYS A 125 3.16 12.92 -8.48
N SER A 126 3.69 13.27 -7.30
CA SER A 126 3.89 12.35 -6.18
C SER A 126 2.57 11.81 -5.64
N LEU A 127 1.52 12.65 -5.57
CA LEU A 127 0.17 12.20 -5.20
C LEU A 127 -0.44 11.23 -6.22
N LEU A 128 -0.08 11.32 -7.51
CA LEU A 128 -0.52 10.35 -8.52
C LEU A 128 0.17 8.97 -8.39
N LEU A 129 1.26 8.84 -7.63
CA LEU A 129 1.95 7.56 -7.44
C LEU A 129 1.08 6.61 -6.60
N GLY A 130 0.99 5.35 -7.02
CA GLY A 130 0.22 4.32 -6.29
C GLY A 130 -0.05 3.10 -7.16
N TRP A 131 -0.73 2.10 -6.60
CA TRP A 131 -1.13 0.91 -7.37
C TRP A 131 -2.39 1.18 -8.19
N VAL A 132 -2.35 0.96 -9.50
CA VAL A 132 -3.49 1.20 -10.41
C VAL A 132 -4.71 0.34 -10.01
N GLU A 133 -4.44 -0.88 -9.55
CA GLU A 133 -5.46 -1.84 -9.15
C GLU A 133 -5.92 -1.66 -7.68
N PHE A 134 -5.52 -0.59 -6.99
CA PHE A 134 -6.04 -0.23 -5.66
C PHE A 134 -7.11 0.87 -5.77
N PRO A 135 -7.93 1.11 -4.72
CA PRO A 135 -8.85 2.23 -4.71
C PRO A 135 -8.08 3.55 -4.73
N ALA A 136 -8.50 4.50 -5.57
CA ALA A 136 -7.95 5.85 -5.57
C ALA A 136 -8.76 6.77 -4.65
N ILE A 137 -8.21 7.94 -4.30
CA ILE A 137 -8.88 8.98 -3.50
C ILE A 137 -9.02 10.24 -4.36
N LEU A 138 -10.19 10.89 -4.35
CA LEU A 138 -10.40 12.20 -4.97
C LEU A 138 -10.64 13.27 -3.89
N LEU A 139 -9.66 14.15 -3.71
CA LEU A 139 -9.72 15.35 -2.90
C LEU A 139 -10.23 16.55 -3.73
N LEU A 140 -10.38 17.70 -3.09
CA LEU A 140 -10.91 18.90 -3.73
C LEU A 140 -9.84 19.63 -4.54
N ASN A 141 -8.78 20.07 -3.85
CA ASN A 141 -7.70 20.90 -4.38
C ASN A 141 -6.46 20.77 -3.50
N PRO A 142 -5.27 21.14 -3.99
CA PRO A 142 -4.03 21.05 -3.25
C PRO A 142 -4.04 21.73 -1.89
N SER A 143 -3.25 21.13 -1.01
CA SER A 143 -2.81 21.68 0.26
C SER A 143 -2.34 23.15 0.14
N PRO A 144 -2.63 24.04 1.10
CA PRO A 144 -1.96 25.34 1.20
C PRO A 144 -0.42 25.23 1.18
N TRP A 145 0.08 24.13 1.74
CA TRP A 145 1.49 23.75 1.86
C TRP A 145 2.06 23.04 0.61
N ASP A 146 1.38 23.04 -0.55
CA ASP A 146 1.86 22.40 -1.81
C ASP A 146 3.20 22.94 -2.36
N HIS A 147 3.72 24.00 -1.76
CA HIS A 147 4.96 24.68 -2.12
C HIS A 147 6.17 24.18 -1.31
N LEU A 148 5.93 23.29 -0.33
CA LEU A 148 6.97 22.59 0.42
C LEU A 148 7.37 21.29 -0.28
N PRO A 149 8.53 20.69 0.05
CA PRO A 149 8.85 19.31 -0.28
C PRO A 149 7.73 18.34 0.13
N PHE A 150 7.61 17.20 -0.55
CA PHE A 150 6.46 16.29 -0.41
C PHE A 150 6.21 15.83 1.03
N ASP A 151 7.25 15.40 1.74
CA ASP A 151 7.12 14.90 3.11
C ASP A 151 6.69 16.01 4.08
N GLU A 152 7.26 17.21 3.94
CA GLU A 152 6.86 18.41 4.70
C GLU A 152 5.41 18.83 4.40
N MET A 153 4.98 18.77 3.13
CA MET A 153 3.59 19.01 2.74
C MET A 153 2.63 17.97 3.38
N VAL A 154 3.05 16.71 3.50
CA VAL A 154 2.25 15.64 4.11
C VAL A 154 2.11 15.84 5.61
N ASP A 155 3.20 16.20 6.30
CA ASP A 155 3.21 16.44 7.75
C ASP A 155 2.39 17.68 8.14
N GLU A 156 2.57 18.79 7.41
CA GLU A 156 1.86 20.05 7.66
C GLU A 156 0.37 19.99 7.26
N SER A 157 0.00 19.19 6.26
CA SER A 157 -1.39 19.08 5.79
C SER A 157 -2.24 18.19 6.71
N PRO A 158 -3.28 18.72 7.39
CA PRO A 158 -4.14 17.89 8.25
C PRO A 158 -4.85 16.77 7.47
N THR A 159 -5.09 16.97 6.17
CA THR A 159 -5.72 15.96 5.31
C THR A 159 -4.74 14.85 4.94
N LEU A 160 -3.53 15.19 4.48
CA LEU A 160 -2.55 14.17 4.08
C LEU A 160 -1.96 13.43 5.28
N SER A 161 -1.69 14.13 6.39
CA SER A 161 -1.26 13.53 7.65
C SER A 161 -2.31 12.55 8.20
N TRP A 162 -3.61 12.89 8.11
CA TRP A 162 -4.69 11.97 8.47
C TRP A 162 -4.73 10.75 7.54
N LEU A 163 -4.66 10.96 6.23
CA LEU A 163 -4.63 9.88 5.23
C LEU A 163 -3.46 8.92 5.46
N GLN A 164 -2.25 9.45 5.66
CA GLN A 164 -1.04 8.65 5.91
C GLN A 164 -1.21 7.78 7.17
N LYS A 165 -1.74 8.34 8.27
CA LYS A 165 -1.98 7.60 9.53
C LYS A 165 -3.04 6.52 9.35
N THR A 166 -4.20 6.85 8.76
CA THR A 166 -5.29 5.89 8.54
C THR A 166 -4.91 4.79 7.54
N LEU A 167 -4.19 5.10 6.46
CA LEU A 167 -3.69 4.07 5.53
C LEU A 167 -2.67 3.14 6.19
N LYS A 168 -1.77 3.69 7.03
CA LYS A 168 -0.78 2.91 7.79
C LYS A 168 -1.43 1.91 8.76
N GLU A 169 -2.50 2.31 9.45
CA GLU A 169 -3.33 1.41 10.28
C GLU A 169 -3.98 0.29 9.46
N LEU A 170 -4.20 0.51 8.17
CA LEU A 170 -4.73 -0.46 7.21
C LEU A 170 -3.65 -1.22 6.44
N GLN A 171 -2.37 -1.13 6.85
CA GLN A 171 -1.21 -1.78 6.24
C GLN A 171 -0.85 -1.29 4.82
N LEU A 172 -1.18 -0.03 4.51
CA LEU A 172 -0.85 0.65 3.26
C LEU A 172 0.06 1.85 3.55
N GLN A 173 0.97 2.19 2.64
CA GLN A 173 1.62 3.51 2.67
C GLN A 173 0.80 4.54 1.88
N LEU A 174 1.06 5.84 2.11
CA LEU A 174 0.43 6.91 1.33
C LEU A 174 0.76 6.75 -0.17
N GLU A 175 2.01 6.42 -0.49
CA GLU A 175 2.51 6.15 -1.84
C GLU A 175 1.99 4.86 -2.50
N ASP A 176 1.22 4.02 -1.78
CA ASP A 176 0.54 2.86 -2.37
C ASP A 176 -0.82 3.24 -2.96
N VAL A 177 -1.35 4.43 -2.62
CA VAL A 177 -2.71 4.87 -2.96
C VAL A 177 -2.65 6.14 -3.82
N ILE A 178 -3.20 6.05 -5.03
CA ILE A 178 -3.31 7.19 -5.93
C ILE A 178 -4.26 8.24 -5.33
N ILE A 179 -3.76 9.45 -5.13
CA ILE A 179 -4.52 10.62 -4.67
C ILE A 179 -4.63 11.62 -5.83
N LEU A 180 -5.87 11.93 -6.17
CA LEU A 180 -6.27 12.90 -7.18
C LEU A 180 -6.86 14.13 -6.50
N ASP A 181 -6.66 15.30 -7.08
CA ASP A 181 -7.50 16.46 -6.79
C ASP A 181 -8.57 16.62 -7.89
N THR A 182 -9.70 17.24 -7.54
CA THR A 182 -10.65 17.78 -8.53
C THR A 182 -10.06 19.01 -9.21
N PHE A 183 -9.18 19.73 -8.51
CA PHE A 183 -8.49 20.93 -8.96
C PHE A 183 -6.97 20.85 -8.77
N PRO A 184 -6.29 19.91 -9.44
CA PRO A 184 -4.84 19.73 -9.31
C PRO A 184 -4.10 21.02 -9.63
N MET A 185 -3.07 21.30 -8.81
CA MET A 185 -2.26 22.52 -8.84
C MET A 185 -3.03 23.85 -8.64
N LEU A 186 -4.34 23.84 -8.38
CA LEU A 186 -5.16 25.04 -8.21
C LEU A 186 -5.53 25.27 -6.73
N ARG A 187 -4.66 25.96 -6.01
CA ARG A 187 -4.93 26.41 -4.63
C ARG A 187 -5.99 27.52 -4.58
N ASP A 188 -6.68 27.60 -3.44
CA ASP A 188 -7.61 28.67 -3.10
C ASP A 188 -7.03 30.07 -3.36
N LYS A 189 -5.80 30.34 -2.87
CA LYS A 189 -5.14 31.63 -3.04
C LYS A 189 -4.94 31.98 -4.52
N LEU A 190 -4.47 31.04 -5.35
CA LEU A 190 -4.27 31.26 -6.77
C LEU A 190 -5.59 31.60 -7.47
N ARG A 191 -6.66 30.83 -7.19
CA ARG A 191 -8.00 31.12 -7.69
C ARG A 191 -8.46 32.53 -7.32
N ASP A 192 -8.34 32.90 -6.06
CA ASP A 192 -8.85 34.17 -5.54
C ASP A 192 -8.00 35.37 -5.99
N ASP A 193 -6.70 35.18 -6.20
CA ASP A 193 -5.82 36.16 -6.83
C ASP A 193 -6.15 36.33 -8.32
N THR A 194 -6.35 35.25 -9.08
CA THR A 194 -6.81 35.30 -10.48
C THR A 194 -8.16 35.99 -10.61
N LEU A 195 -9.12 35.69 -9.73
CA LEU A 195 -10.43 36.36 -9.72
C LEU A 195 -10.30 37.88 -9.48
N ARG A 196 -9.48 38.28 -8.50
CA ARG A 196 -9.28 39.70 -8.14
C ARG A 196 -8.50 40.50 -9.18
N GLN A 197 -7.49 39.89 -9.80
CA GLN A 197 -6.56 40.57 -10.71
C GLN A 197 -6.96 40.47 -12.19
N MET A 198 -7.62 39.38 -12.58
CA MET A 198 -7.90 39.04 -13.98
C MET A 198 -9.39 38.79 -14.28
N GLY A 199 -10.25 38.82 -13.25
CA GLY A 199 -11.71 38.71 -13.37
C GLY A 199 -12.26 37.28 -13.52
N PRO A 200 -13.59 37.12 -13.52
CA PRO A 200 -14.25 35.82 -13.48
C PRO A 200 -13.87 34.89 -14.63
N ALA A 201 -13.82 35.40 -15.87
CA ALA A 201 -13.54 34.58 -17.05
C ALA A 201 -12.17 33.88 -17.00
N ARG A 202 -11.14 34.54 -16.44
CA ARG A 202 -9.80 33.94 -16.26
C ARG A 202 -9.76 32.94 -15.11
N ARG A 203 -10.53 33.18 -14.04
CA ARG A 203 -10.74 32.20 -12.95
C ARG A 203 -11.44 30.95 -13.48
N ASP A 204 -12.44 31.10 -14.35
CA ASP A 204 -13.20 29.99 -14.95
C ASP A 204 -12.32 29.18 -15.92
N GLU A 205 -11.48 29.85 -16.70
CA GLU A 205 -10.48 29.21 -17.57
C GLU A 205 -9.47 28.38 -16.75
N LEU A 206 -8.88 28.97 -15.71
CA LEU A 206 -7.98 28.31 -14.76
C LEU A 206 -8.61 27.06 -14.13
N ALA A 207 -9.84 27.18 -13.64
CA ALA A 207 -10.56 26.06 -13.01
C ALA A 207 -10.91 24.95 -14.01
N ARG A 208 -11.32 25.31 -15.24
CA ARG A 208 -11.61 24.36 -16.32
C ARG A 208 -10.36 23.61 -16.78
N GLU A 209 -9.23 24.29 -16.94
CA GLU A 209 -7.96 23.66 -17.33
C GLU A 209 -7.40 22.77 -16.22
N SER A 210 -7.56 23.17 -14.95
CA SER A 210 -7.22 22.32 -13.80
C SER A 210 -8.06 21.04 -13.77
N PHE A 211 -9.39 21.15 -13.95
CA PHE A 211 -10.27 19.98 -14.01
C PHE A 211 -10.02 19.10 -15.25
N ALA A 212 -9.56 19.68 -16.36
CA ALA A 212 -9.14 18.91 -17.54
C ALA A 212 -7.99 17.95 -17.23
N LEU A 213 -7.05 18.34 -16.35
CA LEU A 213 -6.01 17.44 -15.85
C LEU A 213 -6.61 16.28 -15.04
N THR A 214 -7.60 16.52 -14.16
CA THR A 214 -8.30 15.44 -13.43
C THR A 214 -8.99 14.47 -14.38
N ARG A 215 -9.66 14.97 -15.42
CA ARG A 215 -10.29 14.16 -16.47
C ARG A 215 -9.25 13.30 -17.21
N ALA A 216 -8.10 13.89 -17.57
CA ALA A 216 -7.00 13.17 -18.22
C ALA A 216 -6.36 12.12 -17.29
N SER A 217 -6.14 12.43 -16.01
CA SER A 217 -5.64 11.49 -15.01
C SER A 217 -6.59 10.30 -14.82
N LEU A 218 -7.91 10.54 -14.67
CA LEU A 218 -8.90 9.46 -14.53
C LEU A 218 -8.97 8.58 -15.79
N ALA A 219 -8.90 9.18 -16.99
CA ALA A 219 -8.92 8.44 -18.25
C ALA A 219 -7.65 7.57 -18.48
N LEU A 220 -6.50 8.02 -17.96
CA LEU A 220 -5.22 7.31 -18.06
C LEU A 220 -5.04 6.24 -16.98
N ILE A 221 -5.45 6.53 -15.74
CA ILE A 221 -5.27 5.64 -14.58
C ILE A 221 -6.35 4.56 -14.53
N GLN A 222 -7.60 4.90 -14.92
CA GLN A 222 -8.76 3.99 -14.93
C GLN A 222 -8.97 3.24 -13.59
N PRO A 223 -9.09 3.94 -12.45
CA PRO A 223 -9.29 3.28 -11.17
C PRO A 223 -10.66 2.58 -11.13
N ARG A 224 -10.71 1.31 -10.71
CA ARG A 224 -11.97 0.55 -10.55
C ARG A 224 -12.84 1.07 -9.39
N VAL A 225 -12.21 1.66 -8.37
CA VAL A 225 -12.86 2.23 -7.18
C VAL A 225 -12.23 3.59 -6.88
N LEU A 226 -13.06 4.60 -6.61
CA LEU A 226 -12.63 5.95 -6.28
C LEU A 226 -13.38 6.46 -5.03
N VAL A 227 -12.68 6.82 -3.97
CA VAL A 227 -13.27 7.44 -2.79
C VAL A 227 -13.28 8.95 -2.96
N SER A 228 -14.46 9.53 -3.25
CA SER A 228 -14.63 10.96 -3.48
C SER A 228 -14.88 11.72 -2.18
N CYS A 229 -13.93 12.54 -1.76
CA CYS A 229 -13.91 13.30 -0.52
C CYS A 229 -14.09 14.82 -0.72
N GLN A 230 -14.50 15.26 -1.91
CA GLN A 230 -14.46 16.66 -2.36
C GLN A 230 -15.72 17.50 -2.05
N CYS A 231 -16.32 17.32 -0.87
CA CYS A 231 -17.61 17.85 -0.32
C CYS A 231 -18.13 19.25 -0.73
N CYS A 232 -17.29 20.12 -1.30
CA CYS A 232 -17.57 21.51 -1.64
C CYS A 232 -18.04 21.73 -3.09
N THR A 233 -18.03 20.73 -3.97
CA THR A 233 -18.26 20.88 -5.43
C THR A 233 -19.73 20.92 -5.87
N ARG A 234 -20.69 21.19 -4.96
CA ARG A 234 -22.13 21.11 -5.29
C ARG A 234 -22.51 22.07 -6.45
N PRO A 235 -23.43 21.67 -7.35
CA PRO A 235 -24.05 22.59 -8.30
C PRO A 235 -24.56 23.85 -7.60
N GLY A 236 -24.31 25.02 -8.19
CA GLY A 236 -24.58 26.33 -7.58
C GLY A 236 -23.54 26.81 -6.55
N ASN A 237 -22.43 26.10 -6.33
CA ASN A 237 -21.27 26.68 -5.62
C ASN A 237 -20.37 27.43 -6.61
N ASP A 238 -20.68 28.72 -6.80
CA ASP A 238 -19.97 29.62 -7.71
C ASP A 238 -18.49 29.82 -7.36
N ARG A 239 -18.01 29.36 -6.20
CA ARG A 239 -16.58 29.40 -5.80
C ARG A 239 -15.67 28.85 -6.90
N TRP A 240 -16.07 27.80 -7.60
CA TRP A 240 -15.25 27.17 -8.64
C TRP A 240 -15.70 27.48 -10.08
N GLY A 241 -16.84 28.13 -10.28
CA GLY A 241 -17.21 28.81 -11.53
C GLY A 241 -17.79 27.98 -12.68
N PHE A 242 -17.28 26.78 -12.96
CA PHE A 242 -17.66 26.01 -14.16
C PHE A 242 -18.50 24.74 -13.91
N PHE A 243 -18.82 24.40 -12.65
CA PHE A 243 -19.56 23.16 -12.34
C PHE A 243 -20.96 23.08 -12.98
N ASN A 244 -21.54 24.22 -13.34
CA ASN A 244 -22.82 24.26 -14.03
C ASN A 244 -22.63 23.71 -15.46
N ASN A 245 -23.17 22.51 -15.71
CA ASN A 245 -23.17 21.73 -16.97
C ASN A 245 -21.95 20.82 -17.28
N ASP A 246 -21.10 20.45 -16.31
CA ASP A 246 -20.13 19.35 -16.50
C ASP A 246 -20.58 18.08 -15.77
N GLU A 247 -21.13 17.13 -16.54
CA GLU A 247 -21.71 15.88 -16.03
C GLU A 247 -20.72 15.04 -15.20
N LEU A 248 -19.46 14.93 -15.64
CA LEU A 248 -18.44 14.19 -14.91
C LEU A 248 -18.17 14.86 -13.56
N ALA A 249 -18.10 16.19 -13.56
CA ALA A 249 -17.89 16.97 -12.35
C ALA A 249 -19.03 16.72 -11.33
N GLU A 250 -20.29 16.77 -11.78
CA GLU A 250 -21.49 16.47 -10.97
C GLU A 250 -21.58 15.01 -10.47
N GLN A 251 -21.08 14.06 -11.26
CA GLN A 251 -21.04 12.65 -10.90
C GLN A 251 -20.01 12.37 -9.81
N LEU A 252 -18.84 13.02 -9.90
CA LEU A 252 -17.77 12.97 -8.90
C LEU A 252 -18.13 13.71 -7.60
N CYS A 253 -19.04 14.68 -7.61
CA CYS A 253 -19.48 15.42 -6.42
C CYS A 253 -19.85 14.53 -5.23
N SER A 254 -19.14 14.70 -4.11
CA SER A 254 -19.46 14.09 -2.82
C SER A 254 -20.26 15.03 -1.91
N SER A 255 -20.96 14.47 -0.92
CA SER A 255 -21.55 15.25 0.17
C SER A 255 -21.67 14.42 1.44
N GLY A 256 -21.62 15.08 2.60
CA GLY A 256 -21.77 14.41 3.90
C GLY A 256 -23.06 13.61 4.06
N VAL A 257 -24.15 14.01 3.38
CA VAL A 257 -25.40 13.23 3.35
C VAL A 257 -25.18 11.90 2.61
N ARG A 258 -24.64 11.94 1.39
CA ARG A 258 -24.38 10.74 0.59
C ARG A 258 -23.34 9.82 1.25
N ALA A 259 -22.35 10.40 1.93
CA ALA A 259 -21.33 9.68 2.66
C ALA A 259 -21.87 8.96 3.90
N ARG A 260 -22.69 9.62 4.73
CA ARG A 260 -23.41 8.97 5.84
C ARG A 260 -24.32 7.83 5.35
N SER A 261 -24.99 8.03 4.22
CA SER A 261 -25.78 6.98 3.56
C SER A 261 -24.93 5.91 2.85
N ARG A 262 -23.60 5.93 2.96
CA ARG A 262 -22.65 4.97 2.37
C ARG A 262 -22.94 4.71 0.88
N GLN A 263 -23.26 5.77 0.14
CA GLN A 263 -23.60 5.67 -1.28
C GLN A 263 -22.38 5.38 -2.14
N VAL A 264 -22.58 4.55 -3.16
CA VAL A 264 -21.64 4.30 -4.24
C VAL A 264 -22.37 4.55 -5.55
N ARG A 265 -21.71 5.22 -6.49
CA ARG A 265 -22.20 5.45 -7.85
C ARG A 265 -21.36 4.65 -8.83
N GLU A 266 -21.99 4.00 -9.80
CA GLU A 266 -21.28 3.46 -10.97
C GLU A 266 -21.17 4.58 -12.00
N LEU A 267 -19.98 4.73 -12.59
CA LEU A 267 -19.66 5.71 -13.63
C LEU A 267 -18.91 5.00 -14.74
N ASP A 268 -19.31 5.21 -15.98
CA ASP A 268 -18.51 4.88 -17.17
C ASP A 268 -17.73 6.11 -17.60
N LEU A 269 -16.40 6.02 -17.66
CA LEU A 269 -15.54 7.05 -18.18
C LEU A 269 -14.61 6.44 -19.23
N SER A 270 -14.76 6.87 -20.48
CA SER A 270 -13.96 6.39 -21.61
C SER A 270 -14.03 4.87 -21.85
N GLY A 271 -15.17 4.22 -21.54
CA GLY A 271 -15.35 2.78 -21.68
C GLY A 271 -14.85 1.96 -20.49
N HIS A 272 -14.45 2.62 -19.40
CA HIS A 272 -14.04 1.98 -18.14
C HIS A 272 -15.04 2.26 -17.03
N LYS A 273 -15.43 1.20 -16.29
CA LYS A 273 -16.36 1.28 -15.17
C LYS A 273 -15.66 1.54 -13.84
N MET A 274 -16.04 2.64 -13.21
CA MET A 274 -15.52 3.10 -11.92
C MET A 274 -16.64 3.18 -10.87
N HIS A 275 -16.35 2.69 -9.66
CA HIS A 275 -17.23 2.81 -8.50
C HIS A 275 -16.83 4.01 -7.65
N VAL A 276 -17.60 5.10 -7.71
CA VAL A 276 -17.36 6.32 -6.93
C VAL A 276 -18.04 6.21 -5.57
N VAL A 277 -17.27 5.85 -4.55
CA VAL A 277 -17.68 5.83 -3.14
C VAL A 277 -17.78 7.26 -2.63
N GLN A 278 -18.92 7.62 -2.04
CA GLN A 278 -19.16 8.97 -1.53
C GLN A 278 -18.54 9.10 -0.13
N GLY A 279 -17.50 9.92 0.01
CA GLY A 279 -16.77 10.18 1.26
C GLY A 279 -16.87 11.62 1.74
N MET A 280 -16.29 11.89 2.90
CA MET A 280 -16.17 13.23 3.49
C MET A 280 -14.73 13.71 3.46
N HIS A 281 -14.51 15.01 3.26
CA HIS A 281 -13.17 15.60 3.33
C HIS A 281 -12.59 15.44 4.75
N PRO A 282 -11.40 14.83 4.93
CA PRO A 282 -10.84 14.59 6.26
C PRO A 282 -10.76 15.85 7.12
N GLN A 283 -10.25 16.97 6.57
CA GLN A 283 -10.20 18.24 7.29
C GLN A 283 -11.57 18.73 7.80
N TYR A 284 -12.65 18.57 7.02
CA TYR A 284 -13.99 18.99 7.45
C TYR A 284 -14.48 18.17 8.64
N VAL A 285 -14.20 16.85 8.63
CA VAL A 285 -14.54 15.95 9.73
C VAL A 285 -13.70 16.25 10.97
N MET A 286 -12.39 16.50 10.81
CA MET A 286 -11.49 16.77 11.93
C MET A 286 -11.71 18.16 12.57
N GLU A 287 -12.02 19.19 11.79
CA GLU A 287 -12.16 20.57 12.29
C GLU A 287 -13.60 20.99 12.61
N ARG A 288 -14.62 20.44 11.93
CA ARG A 288 -16.01 20.95 12.01
C ARG A 288 -17.03 19.92 12.46
N GLU A 289 -16.88 18.66 12.06
CA GLU A 289 -17.83 17.59 12.36
C GLU A 289 -17.14 16.36 12.98
N PRO A 290 -16.51 16.48 14.17
CA PRO A 290 -15.75 15.38 14.77
C PRO A 290 -16.60 14.14 15.08
N THR A 291 -17.92 14.30 15.24
CA THR A 291 -18.90 13.22 15.36
C THR A 291 -18.98 12.31 14.13
N GLN A 292 -18.43 12.75 12.99
CA GLN A 292 -18.39 12.00 11.73
C GLN A 292 -17.07 11.24 11.52
N LYS A 293 -16.14 11.32 12.48
CA LYS A 293 -14.82 10.66 12.39
C LYS A 293 -14.95 9.15 12.23
N GLU A 294 -15.82 8.52 13.01
CA GLU A 294 -16.09 7.08 12.95
C GLU A 294 -16.62 6.66 11.58
N VAL A 295 -17.61 7.38 11.04
CA VAL A 295 -18.17 7.13 9.69
C VAL A 295 -17.09 7.20 8.61
N LEU A 296 -16.16 8.17 8.70
CA LEU A 296 -15.05 8.31 7.76
C LEU A 296 -14.03 7.16 7.89
N VAL A 297 -13.63 6.80 9.12
CA VAL A 297 -12.70 5.70 9.40
C VAL A 297 -13.31 4.34 8.98
N GLU A 298 -14.59 4.11 9.23
CA GLU A 298 -15.30 2.90 8.80
C GLU A 298 -15.36 2.77 7.28
N LEU A 299 -15.59 3.88 6.57
CA LEU A 299 -15.64 3.91 5.10
C LEU A 299 -14.26 3.57 4.52
N PHE A 300 -13.20 4.21 5.03
CA PHE A 300 -11.82 3.90 4.62
C PHE A 300 -11.46 2.45 4.97
N THR A 301 -11.83 1.97 6.16
CA THR A 301 -11.62 0.58 6.58
C THR A 301 -12.30 -0.42 5.63
N GLN A 302 -13.55 -0.16 5.25
CA GLN A 302 -14.33 -1.02 4.35
C GLN A 302 -13.72 -1.09 2.93
N VAL A 303 -13.20 0.02 2.42
CA VAL A 303 -12.65 0.10 1.06
C VAL A 303 -11.19 -0.35 0.98
N PHE A 304 -10.33 0.07 1.91
CA PHE A 304 -8.87 -0.08 1.80
C PHE A 304 -8.29 -1.28 2.57
N ARG A 305 -8.88 -1.71 3.71
CA ARG A 305 -8.35 -2.85 4.49
C ARG A 305 -8.13 -4.12 3.66
N PRO A 306 -9.03 -4.51 2.73
CA PRO A 306 -8.80 -5.70 1.91
C PRO A 306 -7.50 -5.65 1.08
N PHE A 307 -7.13 -4.47 0.59
CA PHE A 307 -5.94 -4.26 -0.25
C PHE A 307 -4.65 -4.28 0.58
N GLY A 308 -4.63 -3.63 1.76
CA GLY A 308 -3.47 -3.70 2.66
C GLY A 308 -3.21 -5.10 3.21
N MET A 309 -4.27 -5.81 3.63
CA MET A 309 -4.17 -7.22 4.03
C MET A 309 -3.64 -8.12 2.91
N TRP A 310 -4.05 -7.86 1.65
CA TRP A 310 -3.53 -8.56 0.47
C TRP A 310 -2.05 -8.25 0.24
N GLN A 311 -1.64 -6.98 0.34
CA GLN A 311 -0.25 -6.53 0.15
C GLN A 311 0.67 -7.13 1.21
N SER A 312 0.30 -7.08 2.49
CA SER A 312 1.08 -7.68 3.59
C SER A 312 1.17 -9.20 3.48
N ARG A 313 0.08 -9.89 3.12
CA ARG A 313 0.13 -11.35 2.87
C ARG A 313 1.08 -11.69 1.72
N ARG A 314 1.08 -10.90 0.65
CA ARG A 314 1.96 -11.09 -0.50
C ARG A 314 3.42 -10.81 -0.16
N ALA A 315 3.71 -9.76 0.59
CA ALA A 315 5.06 -9.45 1.08
C ALA A 315 5.60 -10.56 1.99
N ALA A 316 4.79 -11.05 2.93
CA ALA A 316 5.15 -12.17 3.80
C ALA A 316 5.44 -13.46 3.01
N MET A 317 4.60 -13.79 2.02
CA MET A 317 4.82 -14.94 1.14
C MET A 317 6.10 -14.80 0.30
N GLN A 318 6.38 -13.62 -0.23
CA GLN A 318 7.63 -13.35 -0.97
C GLN A 318 8.86 -13.47 -0.05
N GLN A 319 8.76 -13.02 1.19
CA GLN A 319 9.83 -13.17 2.18
C GLN A 319 10.07 -14.65 2.52
N GLN A 320 9.00 -15.41 2.82
CA GLN A 320 9.09 -16.86 3.07
C GLN A 320 9.71 -17.63 1.87
N LEU A 321 9.38 -17.26 0.63
CA LEU A 321 9.99 -17.85 -0.56
C LEU A 321 11.49 -17.51 -0.69
N ARG A 322 11.90 -16.28 -0.34
CA ARG A 322 13.31 -15.89 -0.30
C ARG A 322 14.08 -16.63 0.79
N ASP A 323 13.50 -16.75 1.99
CA ASP A 323 14.11 -17.44 3.12
C ASP A 323 14.26 -18.95 2.86
N ALA A 324 13.22 -19.58 2.30
CA ALA A 324 13.29 -20.96 1.84
C ALA A 324 14.36 -21.15 0.74
N GLY A 325 14.45 -20.22 -0.21
CA GLY A 325 15.51 -20.20 -1.23
C GLY A 325 16.92 -20.09 -0.61
N ALA A 326 17.10 -19.23 0.39
CA ALA A 326 18.37 -19.08 1.10
C ALA A 326 18.77 -20.34 1.90
N VAL A 327 17.80 -21.03 2.52
CA VAL A 327 18.02 -22.32 3.17
C VAL A 327 18.41 -23.40 2.16
N LEU A 328 17.71 -23.50 1.03
CA LEU A 328 18.05 -24.46 -0.04
C LEU A 328 19.47 -24.23 -0.58
N LEU A 329 19.87 -22.98 -0.82
CA LEU A 329 21.23 -22.65 -1.25
C LEU A 329 22.29 -23.07 -0.21
N ARG A 330 22.04 -22.87 1.10
CA ARG A 330 22.94 -23.34 2.16
C ARG A 330 23.04 -24.87 2.19
N LEU A 331 21.94 -25.59 2.02
CA LEU A 331 21.94 -27.06 1.96
C LEU A 331 22.72 -27.60 0.75
N VAL A 332 22.58 -26.96 -0.42
CA VAL A 332 23.39 -27.29 -1.61
C VAL A 332 24.89 -27.09 -1.35
N MET A 333 25.28 -25.97 -0.73
CA MET A 333 26.69 -25.73 -0.37
C MET A 333 27.23 -26.76 0.64
N LEU A 334 26.42 -27.15 1.64
CA LEU A 334 26.80 -28.19 2.60
C LEU A 334 26.96 -29.56 1.92
N LEU A 335 26.05 -29.91 1.01
CA LEU A 335 26.14 -31.14 0.22
C LEU A 335 27.43 -31.17 -0.62
N GLN A 336 27.75 -30.08 -1.33
CA GLN A 336 29.02 -29.94 -2.06
C GLN A 336 30.26 -30.14 -1.16
N GLN A 337 30.25 -29.57 0.05
CA GLN A 337 31.34 -29.75 1.03
C GLN A 337 31.45 -31.20 1.51
N GLN A 338 30.34 -31.86 1.85
CA GLN A 338 30.33 -33.26 2.29
C GLN A 338 30.80 -34.19 1.17
N MET A 339 30.38 -33.97 -0.07
CA MET A 339 30.84 -34.74 -1.23
C MET A 339 32.34 -34.55 -1.51
N LYS A 340 32.89 -33.37 -1.22
CA LYS A 340 34.34 -33.12 -1.31
C LYS A 340 35.10 -33.85 -0.21
N LEU A 341 34.63 -33.78 1.04
CA LEU A 341 35.21 -34.51 2.18
C LEU A 341 35.16 -36.03 1.93
N TYR A 342 34.03 -36.54 1.46
CA TYR A 342 33.86 -37.96 1.16
C TYR A 342 34.84 -38.44 0.08
N GLY A 343 34.98 -37.69 -1.02
CA GLY A 343 35.98 -38.00 -2.05
C GLY A 343 37.42 -38.01 -1.55
N GLN A 344 37.75 -37.16 -0.56
CA GLN A 344 39.08 -37.18 0.10
C GLN A 344 39.27 -38.45 0.95
N LEU A 345 38.23 -38.89 1.69
CA LEU A 345 38.29 -40.10 2.51
C LEU A 345 38.44 -41.36 1.65
N CYS A 346 37.69 -41.48 0.53
CA CYS A 346 37.86 -42.59 -0.42
C CYS A 346 39.27 -42.67 -1.02
N ALA A 347 39.88 -41.51 -1.31
CA ALA A 347 41.26 -41.46 -1.80
C ALA A 347 42.28 -41.90 -0.74
N GLN A 348 41.94 -41.83 0.56
CA GLN A 348 42.80 -42.24 1.67
C GLN A 348 42.59 -43.70 2.11
N SER A 349 41.37 -44.26 1.99
CA SER A 349 41.01 -45.56 2.56
C SER A 349 41.55 -46.78 1.81
N GLY A 350 42.01 -46.61 0.57
CA GLY A 350 42.31 -47.74 -0.32
C GLY A 350 41.05 -48.45 -0.83
N SER A 351 41.24 -49.36 -1.80
CA SER A 351 40.17 -49.96 -2.61
C SER A 351 39.39 -51.08 -1.91
N GLY A 352 38.76 -50.79 -0.77
CA GLY A 352 37.76 -51.66 -0.16
C GLY A 352 36.43 -51.62 -0.93
N VAL A 353 35.69 -52.73 -0.96
CA VAL A 353 34.44 -52.87 -1.74
C VAL A 353 33.36 -51.86 -1.32
N GLU A 354 33.28 -51.51 -0.04
CA GLU A 354 32.37 -50.47 0.47
C GLU A 354 32.72 -49.06 -0.05
N GLY A 355 34.00 -48.79 -0.34
CA GLY A 355 34.45 -47.51 -0.90
C GLY A 355 34.04 -47.30 -2.36
N LEU A 356 33.82 -48.39 -3.12
CA LEU A 356 33.40 -48.31 -4.53
C LEU A 356 31.91 -47.93 -4.65
N LEU A 357 31.03 -48.64 -3.95
CA LEU A 357 29.57 -48.42 -4.02
C LEU A 357 29.14 -47.04 -3.52
N ALA A 358 29.86 -46.48 -2.55
CA ALA A 358 29.56 -45.17 -2.01
C ALA A 358 30.31 -44.03 -2.74
N ALA A 359 31.39 -44.31 -3.47
CA ALA A 359 31.94 -43.37 -4.45
C ALA A 359 31.00 -43.20 -5.67
N GLU A 360 30.38 -44.29 -6.15
CA GLU A 360 29.40 -44.25 -7.24
C GLU A 360 28.19 -43.37 -6.90
N HIS A 361 27.66 -43.46 -5.67
CA HIS A 361 26.61 -42.55 -5.17
C HIS A 361 27.02 -41.08 -5.16
N VAL A 362 28.28 -40.76 -4.87
CA VAL A 362 28.76 -39.37 -4.84
C VAL A 362 28.99 -38.81 -6.26
N GLU A 363 29.32 -39.64 -7.24
CA GLU A 363 29.35 -39.20 -8.65
C GLU A 363 27.94 -38.98 -9.22
N GLU A 364 26.97 -39.84 -8.89
CA GLU A 364 25.57 -39.63 -9.31
C GLU A 364 24.98 -38.35 -8.67
N LEU A 365 25.24 -38.10 -7.38
CA LEU A 365 24.88 -36.83 -6.74
C LEU A 365 25.60 -35.62 -7.38
N ARG A 366 26.85 -35.76 -7.85
CA ARG A 366 27.60 -34.70 -8.56
C ARG A 366 26.92 -34.33 -9.86
N LYS A 367 26.53 -35.34 -10.63
CA LYS A 367 25.84 -35.20 -11.91
C LYS A 367 24.48 -34.54 -11.73
N GLN A 368 23.65 -35.01 -10.79
CA GLN A 368 22.34 -34.41 -10.49
C GLN A 368 22.47 -32.94 -10.05
N LEU A 369 23.50 -32.59 -9.28
CA LEU A 369 23.76 -31.21 -8.88
C LEU A 369 24.17 -30.33 -10.07
N ALA A 370 25.02 -30.82 -10.95
CA ALA A 370 25.47 -30.11 -12.15
C ALA A 370 24.32 -29.85 -13.13
N GLU A 371 23.47 -30.86 -13.38
CA GLU A 371 22.26 -30.74 -14.20
C GLU A 371 21.29 -29.68 -13.62
N TRP A 372 21.14 -29.64 -12.29
CA TRP A 372 20.34 -28.62 -11.60
C TRP A 372 20.93 -27.21 -11.69
N GLU A 373 22.26 -27.07 -11.56
CA GLU A 373 22.94 -25.77 -11.71
C GLU A 373 22.81 -25.21 -13.14
N ASP A 374 23.00 -26.05 -14.16
CA ASP A 374 22.92 -25.61 -15.56
C ASP A 374 21.47 -25.30 -15.99
N GLY A 375 20.49 -26.08 -15.51
CA GLY A 375 19.06 -25.76 -15.67
C GLY A 375 18.66 -24.41 -15.05
N ASN A 376 19.31 -24.00 -13.97
CA ASN A 376 19.11 -22.68 -13.35
C ASN A 376 19.87 -21.54 -14.07
N LYS A 377 21.03 -21.82 -14.69
CA LYS A 377 21.77 -20.83 -15.50
C LYS A 377 21.01 -20.45 -16.77
N LEU A 378 20.33 -21.40 -17.41
CA LEU A 378 19.46 -21.15 -18.58
C LEU A 378 18.31 -20.19 -18.23
N LYS A 379 17.57 -20.44 -17.14
CA LYS A 379 16.44 -19.60 -16.71
C LYS A 379 16.81 -18.17 -16.31
N ARG A 380 18.10 -17.89 -16.03
CA ARG A 380 18.61 -16.52 -15.78
C ARG A 380 18.89 -15.71 -17.05
N LYS A 381 18.81 -16.29 -18.24
CA LYS A 381 19.02 -15.58 -19.53
C LYS A 381 17.72 -15.18 -20.24
N GLU A 382 16.56 -15.60 -19.72
CA GLU A 382 15.23 -15.42 -20.35
C GLU A 382 14.25 -14.58 -19.49
N GLY A 383 14.73 -13.97 -18.40
CA GLY A 383 13.91 -13.24 -17.42
C GLY A 383 14.25 -11.76 -17.31
#